data_AF-A0A1M5MVK3-F1
#
_entry.id   AF-A0A1M5MVK3-F1
#
_cell.length_a   1.000
_cell.length_b   1.000
_cell.length_c   1.000
_cell.angle_alpha   90.00
_cell.angle_beta   90.00
_cell.angle_gamma   90.00
#
_symmetry.space_group_name_H-M   'P 1'
#
loop_
_entity.id
_entity.type
_entity.pdbx_description
1 polymer ?
#
loop_
_entity_poly.entity_id
_entity_poly.type
_entity_poly.pdbx_seq_one_letter_code
_entity_poly.pdbx_strand_id
1 'polypeptide(L)'
;MRSPWRARAGRATPPPASGSALGSALGPVRLGLAAGRLVAPAAFVRALGADAGTARRVTWLTRMLGVRDLALAVGVTGTVRRGGDARGWLLAAGAADAVDAVVIARAASVGRLGGSVPGLVAVAGAGSAVAHVVAALAQGSSRAS
;
A
#
# COMPACT_ATOMS: atom_id res chain seq x y z
N MET A 1 -48.46 38.65 1.17
CA MET A 1 -47.39 38.74 0.15
C MET A 1 -46.24 37.82 0.59
N ARG A 2 -45.94 36.77 -0.19
CA ARG A 2 -44.91 35.75 0.12
C ARG A 2 -43.64 36.09 -0.67
N SER A 3 -42.51 36.33 -0.01
CA SER A 3 -41.26 36.71 -0.71
C SER A 3 -40.54 35.48 -1.29
N PRO A 4 -40.12 35.49 -2.56
CA PRO A 4 -39.59 34.31 -3.27
C PRO A 4 -38.06 34.22 -3.29
N TRP A 5 -37.35 34.62 -2.22
CA TRP A 5 -35.89 34.48 -2.17
C TRP A 5 -35.52 33.11 -1.63
N ARG A 6 -35.26 32.21 -2.59
CA ARG A 6 -34.60 30.93 -2.38
C ARG A 6 -33.24 31.18 -1.73
N ALA A 7 -33.13 30.93 -0.44
CA ALA A 7 -31.86 30.63 0.21
C ALA A 7 -31.32 29.35 -0.46
N ARG A 8 -30.48 29.56 -1.48
CA ARG A 8 -29.57 28.55 -2.00
C ARG A 8 -28.57 28.32 -0.87
N ALA A 9 -28.98 27.52 0.12
CA ALA A 9 -28.07 26.93 1.09
C ALA A 9 -26.96 26.31 0.26
N GLY A 10 -25.74 26.83 0.42
CA GLY A 10 -24.57 26.29 -0.22
C GLY A 10 -24.55 24.81 0.08
N ARG A 11 -24.79 24.00 -0.96
CA ARG A 11 -24.36 22.61 -0.93
C ARG A 11 -22.86 22.68 -0.79
N ALA A 12 -22.37 22.65 0.45
CA ALA A 12 -21.01 22.28 0.74
C ALA A 12 -20.83 20.93 0.06
N THR A 13 -20.17 20.94 -1.09
CA THR A 13 -19.71 19.70 -1.70
C THR A 13 -18.85 19.03 -0.64
N PRO A 14 -19.20 17.82 -0.17
CA PRO A 14 -18.37 17.13 0.79
C PRO A 14 -16.95 17.04 0.19
N PRO A 15 -15.89 17.35 0.96
CA PRO A 15 -14.53 17.22 0.47
C PRO A 15 -14.36 15.80 -0.04
N PRO A 16 -13.65 15.58 -1.18
CA PRO A 16 -13.49 14.24 -1.72
C PRO A 16 -12.88 13.36 -0.62
N ALA A 17 -13.65 12.38 -0.17
CA ALA A 17 -13.30 11.43 0.90
C ALA A 17 -12.14 10.47 0.51
N SER A 18 -11.36 10.83 -0.51
CA SER A 18 -10.56 9.88 -1.29
C SER A 18 -9.21 9.59 -0.63
N GLY A 19 -8.57 10.56 0.02
CA GLY A 19 -7.21 10.37 0.57
C GLY A 19 -7.15 9.56 1.87
N SER A 20 -8.04 9.86 2.82
CA SER A 20 -8.08 9.20 4.14
C SER A 20 -8.69 7.80 4.08
N ALA A 21 -9.67 7.58 3.20
CA ALA A 21 -10.28 6.26 2.98
C ALA A 21 -9.35 5.29 2.23
N LEU A 22 -8.53 5.80 1.29
CA LEU A 22 -7.50 4.98 0.64
C LEU A 22 -6.39 4.60 1.63
N GLY A 23 -5.93 5.54 2.47
CA GLY A 23 -4.94 5.25 3.51
C GLY A 23 -5.39 4.22 4.54
N SER A 24 -6.68 4.21 4.92
CA SER A 24 -7.24 3.25 5.88
C SER A 24 -7.44 1.84 5.29
N ALA A 25 -7.69 1.72 3.99
CA ALA A 25 -7.83 0.43 3.31
C ALA A 25 -6.48 -0.27 3.01
N LEU A 26 -5.39 0.49 2.84
CA LEU A 26 -4.07 -0.05 2.51
C LEU A 26 -3.38 -0.74 3.69
N GLY A 27 -3.60 -0.25 4.91
CA GLY A 27 -3.00 -0.80 6.13
C GLY A 27 -3.33 -2.28 6.37
N PRO A 28 -4.62 -2.69 6.37
CA PRO A 28 -5.04 -4.08 6.58
C PRO A 28 -4.49 -5.06 5.54
N VAL A 29 -4.46 -4.67 4.27
CA VAL A 29 -3.94 -5.52 3.17
C VAL A 29 -2.44 -5.77 3.37
N ARG A 30 -1.67 -4.72 3.68
CA ARG A 30 -0.25 -4.84 3.98
C ARG A 30 0.03 -5.67 5.22
N LEU A 31 -0.78 -5.55 6.27
CA LEU A 31 -0.66 -6.38 7.46
C LEU A 31 -0.91 -7.87 7.14
N GLY A 32 -1.91 -8.18 6.32
CA GLY A 32 -2.17 -9.55 5.87
C GLY A 32 -1.01 -10.13 5.05
N LEU A 33 -0.47 -9.35 4.12
CA LEU A 33 0.69 -9.75 3.31
C LEU A 33 1.96 -9.93 4.15
N ALA A 34 2.21 -9.01 5.09
CA ALA A 34 3.33 -9.11 6.03
C ALA A 34 3.22 -10.36 6.90
N ALA A 35 2.04 -10.65 7.44
CA ALA A 35 1.78 -11.86 8.23
C ALA A 35 2.03 -13.13 7.40
N GLY A 36 1.52 -13.20 6.17
CA GLY A 36 1.76 -14.34 5.27
C GLY A 36 3.24 -14.58 5.00
N ARG A 37 4.02 -13.52 4.77
CA ARG A 37 5.47 -13.58 4.52
C ARG A 37 6.28 -13.99 5.76
N LEU A 38 5.79 -13.68 6.96
CA LEU A 38 6.44 -14.04 8.22
C LEU A 38 6.12 -15.49 8.63
N VAL A 39 4.84 -15.86 8.57
CA VAL A 39 4.34 -17.16 9.05
C VAL A 39 4.63 -18.28 8.05
N ALA A 40 4.42 -18.02 6.76
CA ALA A 40 4.52 -19.04 5.71
C ALA A 40 5.34 -18.55 4.49
N PRO A 41 6.61 -18.14 4.67
CA PRO A 41 7.44 -17.53 3.63
C PRO A 41 7.58 -18.40 2.37
N ALA A 42 7.84 -19.70 2.53
CA ALA A 42 7.99 -20.61 1.40
C ALA A 42 6.67 -20.83 0.66
N ALA A 43 5.54 -20.91 1.36
CA ALA A 43 4.22 -21.04 0.74
C ALA A 43 3.84 -19.77 -0.01
N PHE A 44 4.15 -18.60 0.54
CA PHE A 44 3.94 -17.30 -0.10
C PHE A 44 4.68 -17.20 -1.44
N VAL A 45 5.96 -17.58 -1.48
CA VAL A 45 6.76 -17.53 -2.71
C VAL A 45 6.31 -18.59 -3.72
N ARG A 46 5.85 -19.75 -3.27
CA ARG A 46 5.25 -20.77 -4.14
C ARG A 46 3.91 -20.34 -4.74
N ALA A 47 3.12 -19.53 -4.03
CA ALA A 47 1.89 -18.96 -4.57
C ALA A 47 2.15 -17.99 -5.75
N LEU A 48 3.37 -17.46 -5.85
CA LEU A 48 3.84 -16.69 -7.00
C LEU A 48 4.38 -17.59 -8.13
N GLY A 49 4.25 -18.91 -8.03
CA GLY A 49 4.69 -19.86 -9.05
C GLY A 49 6.19 -20.14 -9.05
N ALA A 50 6.91 -19.83 -7.98
CA ALA A 50 8.30 -20.25 -7.82
C ALA A 50 8.41 -21.74 -7.44
N ASP A 51 9.48 -22.40 -7.87
CA ASP A 51 9.79 -23.77 -7.49
C ASP A 51 10.15 -23.89 -6.00
N ALA A 52 10.06 -25.11 -5.46
CA ALA A 52 10.31 -25.38 -4.04
C ALA A 52 11.77 -25.09 -3.61
N GLY A 53 12.74 -25.30 -4.48
CA GLY A 53 14.14 -25.01 -4.21
C GLY A 53 14.39 -23.52 -4.09
N THR A 54 13.86 -22.74 -5.03
CA THR A 54 13.89 -21.27 -4.99
C THR A 54 13.16 -20.71 -3.77
N ALA A 55 11.94 -21.19 -3.48
CA ALA A 55 11.17 -20.76 -2.32
C ALA A 55 11.90 -20.98 -0.99
N ARG A 56 12.62 -22.10 -0.86
CA ARG A 56 13.43 -22.38 0.33
C ARG A 56 14.64 -21.47 0.42
N ARG A 57 15.33 -21.21 -0.69
CA ARG A 57 16.51 -20.31 -0.75
C ARG A 57 16.19 -18.87 -0.36
N VAL A 58 15.01 -18.37 -0.73
CA VAL A 58 14.62 -16.98 -0.45
C VAL A 58 13.79 -16.81 0.83
N THR A 59 13.66 -17.86 1.66
CA THR A 59 12.84 -17.83 2.88
C THR A 59 13.26 -16.71 3.84
N TRP A 60 14.56 -16.55 4.07
CA TRP A 60 15.06 -15.50 4.96
C TRP A 60 14.78 -14.09 4.40
N LEU A 61 15.01 -13.88 3.10
CA LEU A 61 14.69 -12.62 2.41
C LEU A 61 13.19 -12.31 2.47
N THR A 62 12.34 -13.32 2.30
CA THR A 62 10.88 -13.19 2.37
C THR A 62 10.43 -12.78 3.78
N ARG A 63 11.07 -13.30 4.83
CA ARG A 63 10.81 -12.88 6.20
C ARG A 63 11.25 -11.44 6.44
N MET A 64 12.44 -11.04 5.96
CA MET A 64 12.88 -9.64 6.05
C MET A 64 11.91 -8.69 5.36
N LEU A 65 11.40 -9.08 4.18
CA LEU A 65 10.35 -8.34 3.49
C LEU A 65 9.09 -8.20 4.35
N GLY A 66 8.68 -9.27 5.03
CA GLY A 66 7.56 -9.23 5.99
C GLY A 66 7.81 -8.29 7.17
N VAL A 67 9.01 -8.31 7.77
CA VAL A 67 9.38 -7.39 8.87
C VAL A 67 9.39 -5.94 8.40
N ARG A 68 9.94 -5.66 7.21
CA ARG A 68 9.96 -4.32 6.59
C ARG A 68 8.54 -3.76 6.47
N ASP A 69 7.63 -4.55 5.92
CA ASP A 69 6.26 -4.11 5.70
C ASP A 69 5.49 -3.91 7.01
N LEU A 70 5.76 -4.73 8.03
CA LEU A 70 5.23 -4.53 9.37
C LEU A 70 5.74 -3.22 9.99
N ALA A 71 7.03 -2.92 9.86
CA ALA A 71 7.62 -1.68 10.37
C ALA A 71 7.02 -0.44 9.69
N LEU A 72 6.86 -0.47 8.37
CA LEU A 72 6.22 0.60 7.61
C LEU A 72 4.75 0.79 8.03
N ALA A 73 3.99 -0.30 8.19
CA ALA A 73 2.60 -0.25 8.63
C ALA A 73 2.46 0.33 10.05
N VAL A 74 3.34 -0.08 10.98
CA VAL A 74 3.39 0.45 12.34
C VAL A 74 3.78 1.93 12.34
N GLY A 75 4.76 2.32 11.52
CA GLY A 75 5.17 3.72 11.36
C GLY A 75 4.04 4.63 10.90
N VAL A 76 3.34 4.25 9.81
CA VAL A 76 2.16 5.01 9.33
C VAL A 76 1.07 5.06 10.40
N THR A 77 0.66 3.90 10.92
CA THR A 77 -0.47 3.81 11.87
C THR A 77 -0.18 4.52 13.18
N GLY A 78 1.03 4.34 13.71
CA GLY A 78 1.48 4.93 14.97
C GLY A 78 1.58 6.45 14.89
N THR A 79 2.03 7.00 13.77
CA THR A 79 2.08 8.45 13.56
C THR A 79 0.68 9.04 13.38
N VAL A 80 -0.17 8.43 12.56
CA VAL A 80 -1.55 8.89 12.35
C VAL A 80 -2.36 8.87 13.65
N ARG A 81 -2.26 7.80 14.45
CA ARG A 81 -2.96 7.69 15.74
C ARG A 81 -2.54 8.75 16.76
N ARG A 82 -1.31 9.27 16.66
CA ARG A 82 -0.80 10.35 17.52
C ARG A 82 -1.09 11.75 16.96
N GLY A 83 -1.84 11.84 15.85
CA GLY A 83 -2.09 13.12 15.15
C GLY A 83 -0.84 13.71 14.49
N GLY A 84 0.19 12.90 14.26
CA GLY A 84 1.45 13.33 13.65
C GLY A 84 1.44 13.26 12.12
N ASP A 85 2.51 13.78 11.51
CA ASP A 85 2.73 13.75 10.07
C ASP A 85 3.40 12.45 9.63
N ALA A 86 2.65 11.62 8.93
CA ALA A 86 3.09 10.32 8.43
C ALA A 86 3.66 10.39 7.00
N ARG A 87 3.87 11.58 6.43
CA ARG A 87 4.35 11.76 5.04
C ARG A 87 5.62 10.97 4.75
N GLY A 88 6.61 11.01 5.64
CA GLY A 88 7.85 10.24 5.48
C GLY A 88 7.61 8.73 5.41
N TRP A 89 6.75 8.21 6.28
CA TRP A 89 6.37 6.79 6.28
C TRP A 89 5.57 6.38 5.04
N LEU A 90 4.68 7.24 4.57
CA LEU A 90 3.91 7.03 3.34
C LEU A 90 4.80 7.05 2.09
N LEU A 91 5.77 7.96 2.01
CA LEU A 91 6.72 7.98 0.89
C LEU A 91 7.63 6.75 0.89
N ALA A 92 8.15 6.35 2.05
CA ALA A 92 8.94 5.12 2.19
C ALA A 92 8.11 3.87 1.80
N ALA A 93 6.85 3.84 2.25
CA ALA A 93 5.87 2.84 1.85
C ALA A 93 5.67 2.78 0.34
N GLY A 94 5.45 3.93 -0.32
CA GLY A 94 5.25 3.98 -1.77
C GLY A 94 6.49 3.54 -2.55
N ALA A 95 7.68 3.96 -2.12
CA ALA A 95 8.94 3.54 -2.72
C ALA A 95 9.15 2.02 -2.62
N ALA A 96 8.86 1.43 -1.45
CA ALA A 96 8.96 -0.01 -1.25
C ALA A 96 8.02 -0.79 -2.18
N ASP A 97 6.76 -0.37 -2.30
CA ASP A 97 5.78 -1.03 -3.19
C ASP A 97 6.17 -0.91 -4.66
N ALA A 98 6.73 0.23 -5.08
CA ALA A 98 7.22 0.43 -6.44
C ALA A 98 8.39 -0.51 -6.77
N VAL A 99 9.36 -0.63 -5.85
CA VAL A 99 10.48 -1.56 -6.00
C VAL A 99 9.98 -3.00 -6.08
N ASP A 100 9.08 -3.41 -5.19
CA ASP A 100 8.52 -4.77 -5.20
C ASP A 100 7.77 -5.05 -6.50
N ALA A 101 6.98 -4.11 -7.00
CA ALA A 101 6.28 -4.24 -8.27
C ALA A 101 7.25 -4.45 -9.44
N VAL A 102 8.32 -3.66 -9.52
CA VAL A 102 9.35 -3.79 -10.56
C VAL A 102 10.07 -5.13 -10.46
N VAL A 103 10.46 -5.57 -9.25
CA VAL A 103 11.17 -6.84 -9.04
C VAL A 103 10.28 -8.02 -9.42
N ILE A 104 9.01 -8.02 -9.02
CA ILE A 104 8.05 -9.08 -9.34
C ILE A 104 7.75 -9.11 -10.84
N ALA A 105 7.50 -7.95 -11.46
CA ALA A 105 7.28 -7.85 -12.90
C ALA A 105 8.50 -8.36 -13.68
N ARG A 106 9.71 -7.97 -13.25
CA ARG A 106 10.94 -8.45 -13.89
C ARG A 106 11.08 -9.96 -13.74
N ALA A 107 10.89 -10.50 -12.54
CA ALA A 107 10.97 -11.93 -12.28
C ALA A 107 9.95 -12.74 -13.11
N ALA A 108 8.73 -12.23 -13.26
CA ALA A 108 7.73 -12.81 -14.16
C ALA A 108 8.17 -12.76 -15.63
N SER A 109 8.68 -11.60 -16.09
CA SER A 109 9.11 -11.43 -17.50
C SER A 109 10.25 -12.34 -17.94
N VAL A 110 11.09 -12.80 -16.99
CA VAL A 110 12.20 -13.72 -17.26
C VAL A 110 11.86 -15.17 -16.90
N GLY A 111 10.58 -15.48 -16.65
CA GLY A 111 10.12 -16.85 -16.38
C GLY A 111 10.54 -17.43 -15.03
N ARG A 112 10.96 -16.60 -14.06
CA ARG A 112 11.30 -17.05 -12.70
C ARG A 112 10.07 -17.27 -11.80
N LEU A 113 8.93 -16.74 -12.21
CA LEU A 113 7.64 -16.86 -11.55
C LEU A 113 6.62 -17.38 -12.57
N GLY A 114 5.69 -18.21 -12.11
CA GLY A 114 4.72 -18.90 -12.97
C GLY A 114 3.28 -18.40 -12.77
N GLY A 115 2.47 -18.47 -13.84
CA GLY A 115 1.05 -18.13 -13.82
C GLY A 115 0.76 -16.62 -13.89
N SER A 116 -0.51 -16.25 -13.69
CA SER A 116 -0.99 -14.87 -13.77
C SER A 116 -0.87 -14.08 -12.46
N VAL A 117 -0.72 -14.79 -11.33
CA VAL A 117 -0.63 -14.18 -9.99
C VAL A 117 0.51 -13.15 -9.88
N PRO A 118 1.74 -13.39 -10.36
CA PRO A 118 2.82 -12.40 -10.28
C PRO A 118 2.49 -11.08 -10.97
N GLY A 119 1.83 -11.14 -12.14
CA GLY A 119 1.40 -9.95 -12.87
C GLY A 119 0.38 -9.14 -12.08
N LEU A 120 -0.62 -9.81 -11.49
CA LEU A 120 -1.61 -9.16 -10.63
C LEU A 120 -0.95 -8.52 -9.40
N VAL A 121 0.00 -9.22 -8.77
CA VAL A 121 0.73 -8.69 -7.60
C VAL A 121 1.58 -7.49 -7.99
N ALA A 122 2.23 -7.49 -9.15
CA ALA A 122 3.00 -6.35 -9.64
C ALA A 122 2.10 -5.12 -9.90
N VAL A 123 0.96 -5.32 -10.54
CA VAL A 123 -0.03 -4.24 -10.78
C VAL A 123 -0.58 -3.71 -9.46
N ALA A 124 -0.93 -4.59 -8.52
CA ALA A 124 -1.41 -4.19 -7.20
C ALA A 124 -0.34 -3.40 -6.43
N GLY A 125 0.93 -3.84 -6.49
CA GLY A 125 2.06 -3.13 -5.91
C GLY A 125 2.24 -1.73 -6.50
N ALA A 126 2.20 -1.59 -7.83
CA ALA A 126 2.27 -0.29 -8.50
C ALA A 126 1.10 0.64 -8.10
N GLY A 127 -0.13 0.10 -8.04
CA GLY A 127 -1.29 0.84 -7.56
C GLY A 127 -1.15 1.31 -6.11
N SER A 128 -0.65 0.42 -5.24
CA SER A 128 -0.36 0.74 -3.83
C SER A 128 0.70 1.83 -3.71
N ALA A 129 1.75 1.79 -4.54
CA ALA A 129 2.79 2.82 -4.56
C ALA A 129 2.22 4.21 -4.86
N VAL A 130 1.38 4.30 -5.90
CA VAL A 130 0.69 5.55 -6.27
C VAL A 130 -0.21 6.02 -5.15
N ALA A 131 -1.00 5.12 -4.56
CA ALA A 131 -1.92 5.48 -3.48
C ALA A 131 -1.19 6.04 -2.25
N HIS A 132 -0.05 5.46 -1.87
CA HIS A 132 0.78 5.99 -0.79
C HIS A 132 1.35 7.38 -1.09
N VAL A 133 1.78 7.65 -2.33
CA VAL A 133 2.26 8.98 -2.74
C VAL A 133 1.12 10.00 -2.68
N VAL A 134 -0.06 9.66 -3.20
CA VAL A 134 -1.24 10.53 -3.14
C VAL A 134 -1.60 10.86 -1.68
N ALA A 135 -1.62 9.85 -0.80
CA ALA A 135 -1.86 10.06 0.62
C ALA A 135 -0.79 10.97 1.28
N ALA A 136 0.48 10.81 0.90
CA ALA A 136 1.57 11.65 1.40
C ALA A 136 1.42 13.11 0.98
N LEU A 137 0.98 13.37 -0.26
CA LEU A 137 0.72 14.72 -0.77
C LEU A 137 -0.48 15.37 -0.05
N ALA A 138 -1.54 14.62 0.23
CA ALA A 138 -2.72 15.10 0.94
C ALA A 138 -2.44 15.53 2.40
N GLN A 139 -1.45 14.92 3.06
CA GLN A 139 -0.99 15.36 4.38
C GLN A 139 -0.20 16.68 4.32
N GLY A 140 0.50 16.94 3.21
CA GLY A 140 1.19 18.21 3.00
C GLY A 140 0.23 19.39 2.85
N SER A 141 -0.89 19.19 2.17
CA SER A 141 -1.89 20.25 1.92
C SER A 141 -2.69 20.63 3.17
N SER A 142 -2.88 19.71 4.12
CA SER A 142 -3.64 19.95 5.36
C SER A 142 -2.90 20.76 6.42
N ARG A 143 -1.62 21.07 6.19
CA ARG A 143 -0.80 21.98 7.03
C ARG A 143 -0.68 23.40 6.48
N ALA A 144 -1.00 23.61 5.20
CA ALA A 144 -0.87 24.92 4.54
C ALA A 144 -2.11 25.82 4.72
N SER A 145 -3.14 25.32 5.40
CA SER A 145 -4.40 25.97 5.73
C SER A 145 -4.54 26.12 7.24
#